data_AF-A0A953PV19-F1
#
_entry.id   AF-A0A953PV19-F1
#
_cell.length_a   1.000
_cell.length_b   1.000
_cell.length_c   1.000
_cell.angle_alpha   90.00
_cell.angle_beta   90.00
_cell.angle_gamma   90.00
#
_symmetry.space_group_name_H-M   'P 1'
#
loop_
_entity.id
_entity.type
_entity.pdbx_description
1 polymer ?
#
loop_
_entity_poly.entity_id
_entity_poly.type
_entity_poly.pdbx_seq_one_letter_code
_entity_poly.pdbx_strand_id
1 'polypeptide(L)' 'MKYKVVLQASGEGYSVSCPGLPGCWSQGKTEEEALENIRYAIQEYLEAMKETVQDAEVREVEVSV' A
#
# COMPACT_ATOMS: atom_id res chain seq x y z
N MET A 1 2.18 2.15 11.43
CA MET A 1 2.33 3.27 10.46
C MET A 1 0.96 3.57 9.87
N LYS A 2 0.69 4.80 9.42
CA LYS A 2 -0.56 5.14 8.73
C LYS A 2 -0.23 5.51 7.29
N TYR A 3 -0.95 4.93 6.35
CA TYR A 3 -0.80 5.20 4.91
C TYR A 3 -2.07 5.85 4.39
N LYS A 4 -1.92 6.83 3.49
CA LYS A 4 -3.05 7.37 2.74
C LYS A 4 -3.39 6.37 1.64
N VAL A 5 -4.66 6.06 1.50
CA VAL A 5 -5.20 5.23 0.42
C VAL A 5 -6.23 6.03 -0.36
N VAL A 6 -6.34 5.73 -1.64
CA VAL A 6 -7.37 6.27 -2.53
C VAL A 6 -8.39 5.15 -2.74
N LEU A 7 -9.61 5.40 -2.30
CA LEU A 7 -10.74 4.48 -2.46
C LEU A 7 -11.62 4.97 -3.60
N GLN A 8 -12.03 4.05 -4.48
CA GLN A 8 -12.96 4.33 -5.57
C GLN A 8 -14.08 3.30 -5.56
N ALA A 9 -15.32 3.77 -5.44
CA ALA A 9 -16.51 2.94 -5.52
C ALA A 9 -16.97 2.77 -6.98
N SER A 10 -17.56 1.63 -7.27
CA SER A 10 -18.12 1.27 -8.57
C SER A 10 -19.40 0.44 -8.39
N GLY A 11 -20.08 0.11 -9.50
CA GLY A 11 -21.21 -0.81 -9.48
C GLY A 11 -20.85 -2.26 -9.08
N GLU A 12 -19.56 -2.62 -9.10
CA GLU A 12 -19.10 -3.99 -8.84
C GLU A 12 -18.44 -4.18 -7.46
N GLY A 13 -18.27 -3.09 -6.71
CA GLY A 13 -17.56 -3.01 -5.42
C GLY A 13 -16.63 -1.80 -5.33
N TYR A 14 -15.54 -1.95 -4.60
CA TYR A 14 -14.54 -0.92 -4.32
C TYR A 14 -13.16 -1.35 -4.80
N SER A 15 -12.45 -0.44 -5.45
CA SER A 15 -11.01 -0.55 -5.70
C SER A 15 -10.25 0.42 -4.79
N VAL A 16 -9.05 0.05 -4.37
CA VAL A 16 -8.24 0.86 -3.46
C VAL A 16 -6.75 0.77 -3.82
N SER A 17 -6.04 1.88 -3.68
CA SER A 17 -4.59 1.95 -3.92
C SER A 17 -3.88 2.84 -2.91
N CYS A 18 -2.57 2.62 -2.71
CA CYS A 18 -1.75 3.47 -1.84
C CYS A 18 -0.75 4.30 -2.67
N PRO A 19 -0.95 5.62 -2.84
CA PRO A 19 -0.03 6.46 -3.61
C PRO A 19 1.39 6.51 -3.04
N GLY A 20 1.54 6.32 -1.73
CA GLY A 20 2.84 6.29 -1.05
C GLY A 20 3.61 4.98 -1.27
N LEU A 21 2.97 3.94 -1.79
CA LEU A 21 3.55 2.62 -2.04
C LEU A 21 3.14 2.16 -3.44
N PRO A 22 3.84 2.63 -4.50
CA PRO A 22 3.51 2.26 -5.87
C PRO A 22 3.47 0.74 -6.05
N GLY A 23 2.36 0.24 -6.59
CA GLY A 23 2.13 -1.20 -6.77
C GLY A 23 1.20 -1.83 -5.72
N CYS A 24 0.94 -1.17 -4.59
CA CYS A 24 -0.07 -1.63 -3.65
C CYS A 24 -1.48 -1.25 -4.13
N TRP A 25 -2.18 -2.25 -4.68
CA TRP A 25 -3.56 -2.17 -5.13
C TRP A 25 -4.37 -3.33 -4.55
N SER A 26 -5.65 -3.08 -4.30
CA SER A 26 -6.57 -4.12 -3.88
C SER A 26 -8.01 -3.76 -4.23
N GLN A 27 -8.94 -4.65 -3.90
CA GLN A 27 -10.37 -4.49 -4.16
C GLN A 27 -11.21 -5.30 -3.18
N GLY A 28 -12.49 -4.97 -3.06
CA GLY A 28 -13.46 -5.69 -2.24
C GLY A 28 -14.90 -5.39 -2.69
N LYS A 29 -15.86 -6.23 -2.30
CA LYS A 29 -17.29 -5.99 -2.54
C LYS A 29 -17.84 -4.89 -1.64
N THR A 30 -17.27 -4.71 -0.45
CA THR A 30 -17.58 -3.59 0.45
C THR A 30 -16.36 -2.71 0.68
N GLU A 31 -16.58 -1.52 1.23
CA GLU A 31 -15.51 -0.61 1.63
C GLU A 31 -14.61 -1.27 2.68
N GLU A 32 -15.20 -1.94 3.68
CA GLU A 32 -14.46 -2.62 4.73
C GLU A 32 -13.57 -3.74 4.16
N GLU A 33 -14.09 -4.53 3.23
CA GLU A 33 -13.32 -5.59 2.58
C GLU A 33 -12.15 -5.02 1.77
N ALA A 34 -12.38 -3.97 0.98
CA ALA A 34 -11.30 -3.34 0.23
C ALA A 34 -10.21 -2.77 1.16
N LEU A 35 -10.61 -2.12 2.26
CA LEU A 35 -9.71 -1.59 3.27
C LEU A 35 -8.95 -2.68 4.05
N GLU A 36 -9.58 -3.84 4.27
CA GLU A 36 -8.94 -5.02 4.84
C GLU A 36 -7.89 -5.57 3.88
N ASN A 37 -8.27 -5.77 2.62
CA ASN A 37 -7.40 -6.37 1.61
C ASN A 37 -6.19 -5.49 1.27
N ILE A 38 -6.35 -4.16 1.19
CA ILE A 38 -5.20 -3.27 0.97
C ILE A 38 -4.25 -3.25 2.18
N ARG A 39 -4.74 -3.52 3.39
CA ARG A 39 -3.87 -3.61 4.56
C ARG A 39 -2.93 -4.79 4.45
N TYR A 40 -3.43 -5.95 4.02
CA TYR A 40 -2.60 -7.12 3.74
C TYR A 40 -1.58 -6.83 2.63
N ALA A 41 -2.00 -6.23 1.52
CA ALA A 41 -1.09 -5.87 0.42
C ALA A 41 0.03 -4.91 0.86
N ILE A 42 -0.28 -3.94 1.73
CA ILE A 42 0.72 -3.03 2.32
C ILE A 42 1.67 -3.79 3.26
N GLN A 43 1.15 -4.72 4.07
CA GLN A 43 1.99 -5.53 4.96
C GLN A 43 3.00 -6.37 4.18
N GLU A 44 2.53 -7.10 3.16
CA GLU A 44 3.38 -7.92 2.29
C GLU A 44 4.44 -7.08 1.57
N TYR A 45 4.06 -5.91 1.06
CA TYR A 45 5.00 -4.98 0.43
C TYR A 45 6.14 -4.57 1.38
N LEU A 46 5.79 -4.21 2.63
CA LEU A 46 6.78 -3.76 3.61
C LEU A 46 7.70 -4.92 4.05
N GLU A 47 7.20 -6.15 4.10
CA GLU A 47 8.02 -7.34 4.35
C GLU A 47 9.00 -7.58 3.21
N ALA A 48 8.54 -7.60 1.96
CA ALA A 48 9.40 -7.74 0.78
C ALA A 48 10.47 -6.63 0.69
N MET A 49 10.10 -5.39 1.05
CA MET A 49 11.03 -4.27 1.06
C MET A 49 12.11 -4.43 2.13
N LYS A 50 11.78 -4.98 3.32
CA LYS A 50 12.77 -5.29 4.36
C LYS A 50 13.78 -6.33 3.90
N GLU A 51 13.33 -7.38 3.22
CA GLU A 51 14.22 -8.40 2.65
C GLU A 51 15.15 -7.80 1.61
N THR A 52 14.66 -6.88 0.78
CA THR A 52 15.44 -6.20 -0.26
C THR A 52 16.60 -5.38 0.31
N VAL A 53 16.41 -4.76 1.48
CA VAL A 53 17.40 -3.87 2.08
C VAL A 53 18.26 -4.53 3.17
N GLN A 54 18.00 -5.79 3.51
CA GLN A 54 18.61 -6.48 4.66
C GLN A 54 20.15 -6.48 4.62
N ASP A 55 20.74 -6.66 3.44
CA ASP A 55 22.19 -6.67 3.23
C ASP A 55 22.69 -5.46 2.42
N ALA A 56 21.86 -4.42 2.30
CA ALA A 56 22.19 -3.22 1.55
C ALA A 56 22.71 -2.09 2.45
N GLU A 57 23.60 -1.26 1.91
CA GLU A 57 23.95 0.01 2.56
C GLU A 57 22.83 1.03 2.33
N VAL A 58 21.91 1.14 3.30
CA VAL A 58 20.77 2.07 3.23
C VAL A 58 21.18 3.47 3.69
N ARG A 59 20.69 4.51 3.00
CA ARG A 59 20.84 5.93 3.36
C ARG A 59 19.50 6.63 3.21
N GLU A 60 19.19 7.54 4.12
CA GLU A 60 18.03 8.43 4.00
C GLU A 60 18.44 9.72 3.28
N VAL A 61 17.57 10.23 2.40
CA VAL A 61 17.79 11.47 1.66
C VAL A 61 16.57 12.36 1.85
N GLU A 62 16.79 13.54 2.41
CA GLU A 62 15.75 14.55 2.58
C GLU A 62 15.55 15.34 1.28
N VAL A 63 14.29 15.54 0.88
CA VAL A 63 13.92 16.30 -0.32
C VAL A 63 12.86 17.33 0.04
N SER A 64 13.05 18.57 -0.41
CA SER A 64 12.08 19.66 -0.28
C SER A 64 11.26 19.77 -1.57
N VAL A 65 9.94 19.92 -1.45
CA VAL A 65 9.00 20.06 -2.59
C VAL A 65 8.35 21.43 -2.56
#